data_AF-A0A0J8SMK5-F1
#
_entry.id   AF-A0A0J8SMK5-F1
#
_cell.length_a   1.000
_cell.length_b   1.000
_cell.length_c   1.000
_cell.angle_alpha   90.00
_cell.angle_beta   90.00
_cell.angle_gamma   90.00
#
_symmetry.space_group_name_H-M   'P 1'
#
loop_
_entity.id
_entity.type
_entity.pdbx_description
1 polymer ?
#
loop_
_entity_poly.entity_id
_entity_poly.type
_entity_poly.pdbx_seq_one_letter_code
_entity_poly.pdbx_strand_id
1 'polypeptide(L)' 'MSSGHLNAQYNLRLPDELKQKIAKSAKELNRSMNADIVSRLEGSFEHKFGDLENTPTEELMKELAKRLDGFSVVVNK' A
#
# COMPACT_ATOMS: atom_id res chain seq x y z
N MET A 1 -33.01 11.71 6.77
CA MET A 1 -32.18 10.81 7.61
C MET A 1 -32.03 9.48 6.87
N SER A 2 -30.99 9.30 6.04
CA SER A 2 -30.72 7.99 5.41
C SER A 2 -29.48 7.40 6.08
N SER A 3 -29.75 6.54 7.04
CA SER A 3 -28.77 5.91 7.93
C SER A 3 -27.91 4.89 7.19
N GLY A 4 -26.60 5.17 7.17
CA GLY A 4 -25.55 4.18 7.41
C GLY A 4 -25.22 3.22 6.27
N HIS A 5 -24.12 3.51 5.57
CA HIS A 5 -23.26 2.58 4.83
C HIS A 5 -23.36 1.11 5.30
N LEU A 6 -24.24 0.33 4.69
CA LEU A 6 -24.14 -1.13 4.71
C LEU A 6 -23.09 -1.52 3.68
N ASN A 7 -21.81 -1.35 4.01
CA ASN A 7 -20.74 -1.95 3.22
C ASN A 7 -21.02 -3.46 3.20
N ALA A 8 -21.37 -4.00 2.03
CA ALA A 8 -21.70 -5.40 1.87
C ALA A 8 -20.55 -6.25 2.43
N GLN A 9 -20.84 -7.08 3.44
CA GLN A 9 -19.83 -7.91 4.06
C GLN A 9 -19.49 -9.07 3.12
N TYR A 10 -18.28 -9.06 2.58
CA TYR A 10 -17.79 -10.14 1.73
C TYR A 10 -17.00 -11.14 2.57
N ASN A 11 -17.44 -12.40 2.57
CA ASN A 11 -16.75 -13.47 3.29
C ASN A 11 -15.55 -13.98 2.46
N LEU A 12 -14.38 -13.41 2.72
CA LEU A 12 -13.13 -13.83 2.10
C LEU A 12 -12.66 -15.19 2.65
N ARG A 13 -12.26 -16.09 1.75
CA ARG A 13 -11.50 -17.30 2.10
C ARG A 13 -10.02 -16.97 2.03
N LEU A 14 -9.34 -17.04 3.17
CA LEU A 14 -7.92 -16.73 3.29
C LEU A 14 -7.20 -17.93 3.91
N PRO A 15 -5.96 -18.25 3.50
CA PRO A 15 -5.11 -19.17 4.25
C PRO A 15 -4.93 -18.71 5.70
N ASP A 16 -4.82 -19.66 6.63
CA ASP A 16 -4.74 -19.35 8.06
C ASP A 16 -3.56 -18.43 8.41
N GLU A 17 -2.40 -18.66 7.79
CA GLU A 17 -1.23 -17.80 7.97
C GLU A 17 -1.49 -16.35 7.56
N LEU A 18 -2.18 -16.13 6.44
CA LEU A 18 -2.51 -14.79 5.95
C LEU A 18 -3.51 -14.10 6.88
N LYS A 19 -4.51 -14.84 7.34
CA LYS A 19 -5.50 -14.33 8.30
C LYS A 19 -4.83 -13.90 9.61
N GLN A 20 -3.86 -14.67 10.12
CA GLN A 20 -3.11 -14.32 11.32
C GLN A 20 -2.25 -13.06 11.11
N LYS A 21 -1.59 -12.91 9.96
CA LYS A 21 -0.83 -11.70 9.62
C LYS A 21 -1.71 -10.45 9.62
N ILE A 22 -2.91 -10.53 9.01
CA ILE A 22 -3.87 -9.42 8.99
C ILE A 22 -4.39 -9.13 10.41
N ALA A 23 -4.69 -10.17 11.20
CA ALA A 23 -5.13 -10.00 12.59
C ALA A 23 -4.10 -9.24 13.44
N LYS A 24 -2.82 -9.61 13.31
CA LYS A 24 -1.71 -8.95 14.01
C LYS A 24 -1.56 -7.50 13.57
N SER A 25 -1.53 -7.24 12.26
CA SER A 25 -1.48 -5.87 11.69
C SER A 25 -2.63 -5.00 12.18
N ALA A 26 -3.85 -5.51 12.13
CA ALA A 26 -5.04 -4.78 12.56
C ALA A 26 -4.95 -4.39 14.05
N LYS A 27 -4.44 -5.30 14.89
CA LYS A 27 -4.20 -5.04 16.32
C LYS A 27 -3.12 -3.98 16.53
N GLU A 28 -2.01 -4.05 15.81
CA GLU A 28 -0.92 -3.06 15.90
C GLU A 28 -1.37 -1.66 15.46
N LEU A 29 -2.25 -1.60 14.45
CA LEU A 29 -2.81 -0.36 13.90
C LEU A 29 -4.10 0.10 14.60
N ASN A 30 -4.50 -0.54 15.71
CA ASN A 30 -5.72 -0.25 16.47
C ASN A 30 -7.00 -0.14 15.61
N ARG A 31 -7.14 -1.03 14.62
CA ARG A 31 -8.29 -1.08 13.70
C ARG A 31 -8.90 -2.47 13.59
N SER A 32 -10.12 -2.56 13.06
CA SER A 32 -10.76 -3.86 12.82
C SER A 32 -10.06 -4.61 11.70
N MET A 33 -10.14 -5.94 11.73
CA MET A 33 -9.58 -6.78 10.64
C MET A 33 -10.15 -6.38 9.27
N ASN A 34 -11.44 -6.07 9.21
CA ASN A 34 -12.08 -5.63 7.97
C ASN A 34 -11.54 -4.27 7.50
N ALA A 35 -11.33 -3.31 8.42
CA ALA A 35 -10.72 -2.03 8.09
C ALA A 35 -9.27 -2.18 7.60
N ASP A 36 -8.52 -3.13 8.16
CA ASP A 36 -7.16 -3.44 7.71
C ASP A 36 -7.15 -4.02 6.28
N ILE A 37 -8.07 -4.94 5.99
CA ILE A 37 -8.24 -5.51 4.66
C ILE A 37 -8.61 -4.42 3.63
N VAL A 38 -9.61 -3.61 3.93
CA VAL A 38 -10.07 -2.53 3.03
C VAL A 38 -8.92 -1.57 2.74
N SER A 39 -8.25 -1.06 3.77
CA SER A 39 -7.14 -0.13 3.61
C SER A 39 -5.97 -0.71 2.80
N ARG A 40 -5.68 -2.01 2.94
CA ARG A 40 -4.65 -2.68 2.14
C ARG A 40 -5.06 -2.81 0.67
N LEU A 41 -6.32 -3.17 0.41
CA LEU A 41 -6.85 -3.28 -0.94
C LEU A 41 -6.88 -1.90 -1.62
N GLU A 42 -7.40 -0.87 -0.95
CA GLU A 42 -7.39 0.51 -1.44
C GLU A 42 -5.96 0.97 -1.74
N GLY A 43 -5.04 0.76 -0.80
CA GLY A 43 -3.63 1.09 -0.97
C GLY A 43 -2.97 0.35 -2.14
N SER A 44 -3.45 -0.86 -2.50
CA SER A 44 -2.96 -1.60 -3.67
C SER A 44 -3.40 -1.00 -5.01
N PHE A 45 -4.53 -0.28 -5.04
CA PHE A 45 -4.98 0.46 -6.22
C PHE A 45 -4.36 1.86 -6.30
N GLU A 46 -4.02 2.45 -5.16
CA GLU A 46 -3.36 3.77 -5.08
C GLU A 46 -1.86 3.69 -5.37
N HIS A 47 -1.19 2.62 -4.94
CA HIS A 47 0.15 2.30 -5.38
C HIS A 47 0.12 1.88 -6.84
N LYS A 48 0.09 2.88 -7.72
CA LYS A 48 0.75 2.77 -9.01
C LYS A 48 2.22 2.59 -8.67
N PHE A 49 2.65 1.35 -8.49
CA PHE A 49 3.98 0.99 -8.95
C PHE A 49 3.95 1.35 -10.43
N GLY A 50 4.28 2.61 -10.73
CA GLY A 50 4.54 3.05 -12.08
C GLY A 50 5.50 2.01 -12.60
N ASP A 51 5.13 1.39 -13.71
CA ASP A 51 5.92 0.33 -14.30
C ASP A 51 7.33 0.87 -14.49
N LEU A 52 8.24 0.53 -13.57
CA LEU A 52 9.55 1.14 -13.49
C LEU A 52 10.35 0.78 -14.74
N GLU A 53 10.02 -0.35 -15.36
CA GLU A 53 10.60 -0.81 -16.61
C GLU A 53 10.11 0.02 -17.80
N ASN A 54 8.87 0.51 -17.75
CA ASN A 54 8.26 1.33 -18.82
C ASN A 54 8.28 2.84 -18.55
N THR A 55 8.75 3.27 -17.37
CA THR A 55 8.88 4.70 -17.04
C THR A 55 10.16 5.24 -17.67
N PRO A 56 10.11 6.31 -18.49
CA PRO A 56 11.30 6.90 -19.08
C PRO A 56 12.34 7.28 -18.03
N THR A 57 13.61 6.95 -18.28
CA THR A 57 14.71 7.21 -17.34
C THR A 57 14.81 8.69 -16.94
N GLU A 58 14.45 9.61 -17.83
CA GLU A 58 14.45 11.06 -17.55
C GLU A 58 13.46 11.44 -16.43
N GLU A 59 12.28 10.83 -16.39
CA GLU A 59 11.28 11.07 -15.34
C GLU A 59 11.77 10.53 -14.01
N LEU A 60 12.38 9.34 -14.01
CA LEU A 60 12.99 8.75 -12.83
C LEU A 60 14.14 9.62 -12.31
N MET A 61 15.02 10.11 -13.19
CA MET A 61 16.15 10.96 -12.81
C MET A 61 15.68 12.31 -12.24
N LYS A 62 14.61 12.91 -12.78
CA LYS A 62 14.01 14.12 -12.21
C LYS A 62 13.45 13.88 -10.80
N GLU A 63 12.73 12.80 -10.59
CA GLU A 63 12.16 12.49 -9.27
C GLU A 63 13.26 12.16 -8.24
N LEU A 64 14.30 11.44 -8.65
CA LEU A 64 15.47 11.16 -7.82
C LEU A 64 16.22 12.45 -7.45
N ALA A 65 16.49 13.32 -8.43
CA ALA A 65 17.14 14.60 -8.18
C ALA A 65 16.34 15.47 -7.20
N LYS A 66 15.01 15.46 -7.30
CA LYS A 66 14.11 16.16 -6.37
C LYS A 66 14.17 15.60 -4.95
N ARG A 67 14.21 14.28 -4.78
CA ARG A 67 14.21 13.63 -3.45
C ARG A 67 15.59 13.63 -2.79
N LEU A 68 16.64 13.60 -3.59
CA LEU A 68 18.03 13.57 -3.15
C LEU A 68 18.67 14.95 -3.15
N ASP A 69 17.88 16.02 -3.28
CA ASP A 69 18.39 17.38 -3.14
C ASP A 69 19.06 17.53 -1.76
N GLY A 70 20.36 17.83 -1.77
CA GLY A 70 21.20 17.88 -0.57
C GLY A 70 21.86 16.56 -0.13
N PHE A 71 21.70 15.46 -0.86
CA PHE A 71 22.34 14.16 -0.58
C PHE A 71 23.30 13.74 -1.70
N SER A 72 24.47 13.19 -1.34
CA SER A 72 25.38 12.56 -2.30
C SER A 72 25.16 11.04 -2.33
N VAL A 73 24.84 10.50 -3.51
CA VAL A 73 24.73 9.05 -3.70
C VAL A 73 26.07 8.50 -4.19
N VAL A 74 26.62 7.53 -3.46
CA VAL A 74 27.83 6.79 -3.85
C VAL A 74 27.41 5.39 -4.28
N VAL A 75 27.61 5.06 -5.56
CA VAL A 75 27.37 3.71 -6.07
C VAL A 75 28.64 2.90 -5.87
N ASN A 76 28.62 1.98 -4.91
CA ASN A 76 29.67 0.98 -4.76
C ASN A 76 29.32 -0.21 -5.65
N LYS A 77 30.28 -0.60 -6.49
CA LYS A 77 30.16 -1.70 -7.46
C LYS A 77 30.38 -3.05 -6.78
#